data_AF-A0A2V6U3A9-F1
#
_entry.id   AF-A0A2V6U3A9-F1
#
_cell.length_a   1.000
_cell.length_b   1.000
_cell.length_c   1.000
_cell.angle_alpha   90.00
_cell.angle_beta   90.00
_cell.angle_gamma   90.00
#
_symmetry.space_group_name_H-M   'P 1'
#
loop_
_entity.id
_entity.type
_entity.pdbx_description
1 polymer ?
#
loop_
_entity_poly.entity_id
_entity_poly.type
_entity_poly.pdbx_seq_one_letter_code
_entity_poly.pdbx_strand_id
1 'polypeptide(L)'
;MPELFDTIDQVAAEAKRRIPGDAVTQALRAAIARRPVSLRGDALTIQSASQVALQPPTFALRVNRPDEIHFSYARYLVKSLRHAFGLAGSPIRLSLRKATKSRTRARRVRR
;
A
#
# COMPACT_ATOMS: atom_id res chain seq x y z
N MET A 1 -4.45 23.15 -28.24
CA MET A 1 -5.24 21.91 -28.03
C MET A 1 -4.44 20.60 -28.00
N PRO A 2 -3.19 20.46 -28.52
CA PRO A 2 -2.41 19.21 -28.38
C PRO A 2 -2.20 18.77 -26.91
N GLU A 3 -1.95 19.74 -26.02
CA GLU A 3 -1.65 19.51 -24.60
C GLU A 3 -2.75 18.75 -23.83
N LEU A 4 -4.01 18.83 -24.27
CA LEU A 4 -5.10 18.09 -23.62
C LEU A 4 -4.98 16.59 -23.87
N PHE A 5 -4.74 16.19 -25.12
CA PHE A 5 -4.61 14.78 -25.49
C PHE A 5 -3.35 14.18 -24.88
N ASP A 6 -2.25 14.92 -24.85
CA ASP A 6 -1.02 14.51 -24.18
C ASP A 6 -1.24 14.26 -22.68
N THR A 7 -1.99 15.14 -22.01
CA THR A 7 -2.33 14.98 -20.58
C THR A 7 -3.22 13.75 -20.35
N ILE A 8 -4.20 13.51 -21.22
CA ILE A 8 -5.07 12.32 -21.15
C ILE A 8 -4.22 11.05 -21.26
N ASP A 9 -3.31 11.01 -22.24
CA ASP A 9 -2.44 9.85 -22.47
C ASP A 9 -1.48 9.61 -21.30
N GLN A 10 -0.93 10.67 -20.70
CA GLN A 10 -0.11 10.57 -19.50
C GLN A 10 -0.90 9.98 -18.31
N VAL A 11 -2.10 10.49 -18.05
CA VAL A 11 -2.95 9.97 -16.96
C VAL A 11 -3.35 8.51 -17.22
N ALA A 12 -3.65 8.16 -18.46
CA ALA A 12 -3.98 6.80 -18.86
C ALA A 12 -2.78 5.86 -18.68
N ALA A 13 -1.56 6.30 -19.03
CA ALA A 13 -0.32 5.55 -18.83
C ALA A 13 -0.04 5.31 -17.33
N GLU A 14 -0.17 6.34 -16.50
CA GLU A 14 0.00 6.20 -15.04
C GLU A 14 -1.03 5.26 -14.41
N ALA A 15 -2.27 5.29 -14.87
CA ALA A 15 -3.33 4.39 -14.39
C ALA A 15 -3.04 2.90 -14.73
N LYS A 16 -2.30 2.65 -15.83
CA LYS A 16 -1.91 1.31 -16.31
C LYS A 16 -0.60 0.81 -15.71
N ARG A 17 0.18 1.67 -15.06
CA ARG A 17 1.53 1.33 -14.62
C ARG A 17 1.53 0.24 -13.55
N ARG A 18 2.36 -0.78 -13.75
CA ARG A 18 2.58 -1.89 -12.81
C ARG A 18 3.79 -1.60 -11.94
N ILE A 19 3.61 -1.67 -10.62
CA ILE A 19 4.68 -1.44 -9.64
C ILE A 19 5.01 -2.77 -8.94
N PRO A 20 6.30 -3.16 -8.84
CA PRO A 20 6.72 -4.37 -8.14
C PRO A 20 6.30 -4.38 -6.67
N GLY A 21 5.79 -5.51 -6.18
CA GLY A 21 5.26 -5.63 -4.82
C GLY A 21 6.28 -5.32 -3.71
N ASP A 22 7.55 -5.68 -3.93
CA ASP A 22 8.60 -5.38 -2.96
C ASP A 22 8.86 -3.87 -2.84
N ALA A 23 8.84 -3.15 -3.95
CA ALA A 23 8.95 -1.69 -3.95
C ALA A 23 7.77 -1.06 -3.19
N VAL A 24 6.53 -1.53 -3.44
CA VAL A 24 5.33 -1.07 -2.70
C VAL A 24 5.49 -1.32 -1.21
N THR A 25 5.94 -2.51 -0.83
CA THR A 25 6.13 -2.91 0.57
C THR A 25 7.16 -2.02 1.25
N GLN A 26 8.31 -1.78 0.61
CA GLN A 26 9.37 -0.92 1.15
C GLN A 26 8.90 0.52 1.32
N ALA A 27 8.24 1.09 0.31
CA ALA A 27 7.71 2.45 0.36
C ALA A 27 6.71 2.64 1.52
N LEU A 28 5.82 1.68 1.74
CA LEU A 28 4.84 1.73 2.83
C LEU A 28 5.48 1.51 4.21
N ARG A 29 6.48 0.63 4.32
CA ARG A 29 7.25 0.47 5.56
C ARG A 29 7.97 1.77 5.93
N ALA A 30 8.60 2.43 4.96
CA ALA A 30 9.21 3.74 5.17
C ALA A 30 8.17 4.80 5.59
N ALA A 31 6.96 4.78 5.01
CA ALA A 31 5.87 5.66 5.43
C ALA A 31 5.46 5.42 6.89
N ILE A 32 5.28 4.16 7.30
CA ILE A 32 4.95 3.82 8.69
C ILE A 32 6.08 4.23 9.65
N ALA A 33 7.34 4.02 9.26
CA ALA A 33 8.48 4.44 10.08
C ALA A 33 8.52 5.96 10.30
N ARG A 34 8.17 6.75 9.27
CA ARG A 34 8.08 8.23 9.39
C ARG A 34 6.91 8.68 10.26
N ARG A 35 5.78 7.97 10.22
CA ARG A 35 4.60 8.28 11.04
C ARG A 35 4.07 7.01 11.70
N PRO A 36 4.70 6.57 12.80
CA PRO A 36 4.27 5.39 13.52
C PRO A 36 2.84 5.53 14.03
N VAL A 37 2.11 4.43 14.07
CA VAL A 37 0.78 4.37 14.70
C VAL A 37 0.67 3.08 15.51
N SER A 38 0.09 3.21 16.69
CA SER A 38 -0.28 2.08 17.53
C SER A 38 -1.76 1.76 17.35
N LEU A 39 -2.06 0.50 17.07
CA LEU A 39 -3.41 -0.03 16.90
C LEU A 39 -3.69 -0.90 18.12
N ARG A 40 -4.49 -0.42 19.08
CA ARG A 40 -4.75 -1.11 20.37
C ARG A 40 -3.47 -1.61 21.08
N GLY A 41 -2.48 -0.72 21.23
CA GLY A 41 -1.23 -1.02 21.94
C GLY A 41 -0.14 -1.71 21.12
N ASP A 42 -0.44 -2.25 19.93
CA ASP A 42 0.58 -2.83 19.04
C ASP A 42 0.92 -1.85 17.91
N ALA A 43 2.21 -1.73 17.57
CA ALA A 43 2.61 -1.00 16.37
C ALA A 43 1.98 -1.62 15.10
N LEU A 44 1.54 -0.78 14.16
CA LEU A 44 1.13 -1.23 12.84
C LEU A 44 2.32 -1.87 12.11
N THR A 45 2.14 -3.09 11.63
CA THR A 45 3.15 -3.81 10.85
C THR A 45 2.59 -4.25 9.50
N ILE A 46 3.41 -4.15 8.45
CA ILE A 46 3.10 -4.65 7.09
C ILE A 46 3.91 -5.92 6.84
N GLN A 47 3.19 -7.03 6.63
CA GLN A 47 3.78 -8.29 6.19
C GLN A 47 4.20 -8.20 4.72
N SER A 48 3.31 -7.69 3.87
CA SER A 48 3.54 -7.52 2.43
C SER A 48 2.52 -6.55 1.84
N ALA A 49 2.86 -5.93 0.72
CA ALA A 49 1.94 -5.16 -0.10
C ALA A 49 2.16 -5.47 -1.58
N SER A 50 1.09 -5.46 -2.38
CA SER A 50 1.19 -5.66 -3.83
C SER A 50 0.09 -4.91 -4.57
N GLN A 51 0.33 -4.58 -5.84
CA GLN A 51 -0.69 -4.08 -6.74
C GLN A 51 -1.53 -5.25 -7.28
N VAL A 52 -2.83 -5.22 -7.02
CA VAL A 52 -3.77 -6.31 -7.35
C VAL A 52 -4.65 -6.01 -8.56
N ALA A 53 -4.82 -4.74 -8.90
CA ALA A 53 -5.53 -4.32 -10.11
C ALA A 53 -4.88 -3.06 -10.71
N LEU A 54 -5.05 -2.94 -12.03
CA LEU A 54 -4.69 -1.78 -12.84
C LEU A 54 -5.97 -1.00 -13.16
N GLN A 55 -5.86 0.31 -13.37
CA GLN A 55 -6.96 1.18 -13.84
C GLN A 55 -8.30 1.02 -13.08
N PRO A 56 -8.39 1.43 -11.81
CA PRO A 56 -7.41 2.26 -11.10
C PRO A 56 -6.34 1.44 -10.35
N PRO A 57 -5.12 2.01 -10.16
CA PRO A 57 -4.09 1.41 -9.34
C PRO A 57 -4.63 1.02 -7.96
N THR A 58 -4.72 -0.29 -7.73
CA THR A 58 -5.31 -0.85 -6.51
C THR A 58 -4.27 -1.69 -5.79
N PHE A 59 -4.00 -1.37 -4.53
CA PHE A 59 -3.01 -2.03 -3.71
C PHE A 59 -3.67 -2.81 -2.58
N ALA A 60 -3.23 -4.04 -2.37
CA ALA A 60 -3.61 -4.85 -1.22
C ALA A 60 -2.45 -4.94 -0.23
N LEU A 61 -2.70 -4.62 1.04
CA LEU A 61 -1.74 -4.63 2.13
C LEU A 61 -2.14 -5.71 3.13
N ARG A 62 -1.21 -6.59 3.48
CA ARG A 62 -1.35 -7.52 4.60
C ARG A 62 -0.77 -6.88 5.86
N VAL A 63 -1.62 -6.60 6.84
CA VAL A 63 -1.30 -5.91 8.08
C VAL A 63 -1.76 -6.71 9.31
N ASN A 64 -1.20 -6.41 10.48
CA ASN A 64 -1.56 -7.09 11.73
C ASN A 64 -3.01 -6.83 12.18
N ARG A 65 -3.49 -5.58 12.11
CA ARG A 65 -4.83 -5.18 12.58
C ARG A 65 -5.53 -4.26 11.56
N PRO A 66 -6.07 -4.80 10.45
CA PRO A 66 -6.65 -3.98 9.38
C PRO A 66 -7.87 -3.16 9.83
N ASP A 67 -8.74 -3.75 10.66
CA ASP A 67 -10.00 -3.16 11.08
C ASP A 67 -9.82 -1.99 12.07
N GLU A 68 -8.63 -1.87 12.65
CA GLU A 68 -8.26 -0.80 13.59
C GLU A 68 -7.62 0.41 12.88
N ILE A 69 -7.33 0.30 11.58
CA ILE A 69 -6.72 1.39 10.83
C ILE A 69 -7.79 2.41 10.49
N HIS A 70 -7.72 3.57 11.15
CA HIS A 70 -8.60 4.69 10.86
C HIS A 70 -8.43 5.22 9.42
N PHE A 71 -9.52 5.72 8.82
CA PHE A 71 -9.53 6.18 7.42
C PHE A 71 -8.47 7.25 7.13
N SER A 72 -8.15 8.10 8.10
CA SER A 72 -7.15 9.15 7.96
C SER A 72 -5.74 8.57 7.77
N TYR A 73 -5.42 7.47 8.46
CA TYR A 73 -4.14 6.79 8.30
C TYR A 73 -4.09 6.00 6.99
N ALA A 74 -5.20 5.37 6.59
CA ALA A 74 -5.31 4.76 5.26
C ALA A 74 -5.08 5.80 4.14
N ARG A 75 -5.66 7.00 4.27
CA ARG A 75 -5.42 8.13 3.35
C ARG A 75 -3.96 8.58 3.34
N TYR A 76 -3.30 8.59 4.50
CA TYR A 76 -1.87 8.87 4.59
C TYR A 76 -1.03 7.84 3.82
N LEU A 77 -1.35 6.54 3.93
CA LEU A 77 -0.68 5.48 3.16
C LEU A 77 -0.90 5.65 1.65
N VAL A 78 -2.13 5.97 1.23
CA VAL A 78 -2.44 6.29 -0.18
C VAL A 78 -1.62 7.48 -0.68
N LYS A 79 -1.52 8.56 0.10
CA LYS A 79 -0.70 9.73 -0.24
C LYS A 79 0.77 9.35 -0.35
N SER A 80 1.27 8.49 0.54
CA SER A 80 2.64 8.00 0.50
C SER A 80 2.95 7.17 -0.75
N LEU A 81 2.02 6.33 -1.21
CA LEU A 81 2.15 5.62 -2.49
C LEU A 81 2.21 6.58 -3.67
N ARG A 82 1.37 7.61 -3.67
CA ARG A 82 1.38 8.65 -4.71
C ARG A 82 2.73 9.37 -4.78
N HIS A 83 3.30 9.74 -3.63
CA HIS A 83 4.61 10.38 -3.57
C HIS A 83 5.75 9.46 -4.00
N ALA A 84 5.68 8.17 -3.67
CA ALA A 84 6.76 7.22 -3.96
C ALA A 84 6.84 6.85 -5.44
N PHE A 85 5.68 6.71 -6.11
CA PHE A 85 5.66 6.15 -7.45
C PHE A 85 5.27 7.15 -8.54
N GLY A 86 4.56 8.24 -8.21
CA GLY A 86 3.87 9.06 -9.21
C GLY A 86 2.66 8.29 -9.73
N LEU A 87 1.43 8.76 -9.54
CA LEU A 87 0.22 8.11 -10.06
C LEU A 87 -0.79 9.20 -10.40
N ALA A 88 -0.26 10.30 -10.97
CA ALA A 88 -0.98 11.55 -11.17
C ALA A 88 -2.23 11.32 -12.03
N GLY A 89 -3.30 12.07 -11.72
CA GLY A 89 -4.59 11.94 -12.41
C GLY A 89 -5.37 10.64 -12.16
N SER A 90 -4.76 9.58 -11.62
CA SER A 90 -5.46 8.32 -11.32
C SER A 90 -5.82 8.20 -9.82
N PRO A 91 -7.06 7.79 -9.47
CA PRO A 91 -7.39 7.47 -8.09
C PRO A 91 -6.61 6.21 -7.65
N ILE A 92 -6.13 6.21 -6.41
CA ILE A 92 -5.45 5.05 -5.82
C ILE A 92 -6.40 4.37 -4.85
N ARG A 93 -6.61 3.07 -5.02
CA ARG A 93 -7.43 2.26 -4.10
C ARG A 93 -6.53 1.45 -3.17
N LEU A 94 -6.92 1.36 -1.89
CA LEU A 94 -6.20 0.63 -0.87
C LEU A 94 -7.13 -0.41 -0.22
N SER A 95 -6.74 -1.68 -0.26
CA SER A 95 -7.40 -2.78 0.42
C SER A 95 -6.52 -3.26 1.57
N LEU A 96 -7.06 -3.20 2.79
CA LEU A 96 -6.39 -3.68 3.99
C LEU A 96 -6.87 -5.10 4.29
N ARG A 97 -5.93 -6.03 4.46
CA ARG A 97 -6.23 -7.44 4.75
C ARG A 97 -5.45 -7.89 5.98
N LYS A 98 -6.05 -8.79 6.76
CA LYS A 98 -5.39 -9.36 7.93
C LYS A 98 -4.26 -10.28 7.48
N ALA A 99 -3.06 -10.07 8.01
CA ALA A 99 -1.94 -10.96 7.83
C ALA A 99 -2.26 -12.31 8.50
N THR A 100 -2.18 -13.40 7.74
CA THR A 100 -2.21 -14.75 8.31
C THR A 100 -0.97 -14.95 9.16
N LYS A 101 -1.15 -15.39 10.42
CA LYS A 101 -0.01 -15.79 11.27
C LYS A 101 0.75 -16.88 10.51
N SER A 102 1.98 -16.60 10.11
CA SER A 102 2.85 -17.62 9.52
C SER A 102 2.97 -18.77 10.52
N ARG A 103 2.51 -19.97 10.12
CA ARG A 103 2.56 -21.19 10.94
C ARG A 103 4.00 -21.61 11.28
N THR A 104 5.01 -20.95 10.73
CA THR A 104 6.43 -21.35 10.82
C THR A 104 7.08 -21.10 12.19
N ARG A 105 6.49 -20.30 13.09
CA ARG A 105 7.08 -20.06 14.44
C ARG A 105 6.72 -21.08 15.52
N ALA A 106 5.76 -21.99 15.28
CA ALA A 106 5.34 -22.98 16.28
C ALA A 106 6.29 -24.20 16.43
N ARG A 107 7.35 -24.31 15.62
CA ARG A 107 8.22 -25.50 15.58
C ARG A 107 9.61 -25.34 16.23
N ARG A 108 9.88 -24.21 16.91
CA ARG A 108 11.22 -23.91 17.47
C ARG A 108 11.33 -23.92 19.01
N VAL A 109 10.26 -24.24 19.75
CA VAL A 109 10.29 -24.33 21.24
C VAL A 109 9.94 -25.75 21.70
N ARG A 110 10.61 -26.74 21.12
CA ARG A 110 10.72 -28.10 21.67
C ARG A 110 12.13 -28.62 21.39
N ARG A 111 13.10 -28.11 22.14
CA ARG A 111 14.36 -28.78 22.46
C ARG A 111 14.80 -28.32 23.84
#